data_AF-A0A382E0Z9-F1
#
_entry.id   AF-A0A382E0Z9-F1
#
_cell.length_a   1.000
_cell.length_b   1.000
_cell.length_c   1.000
_cell.angle_alpha   90.00
_cell.angle_beta   90.00
_cell.angle_gamma   90.00
#
_symmetry.space_group_name_H-M   'P 1'
#
loop_
_entity.id
_entity.type
_entity.pdbx_description
1 polymer ?
#
loop_
_entity_poly.entity_id
_entity_poly.type
_entity_poly.pdbx_seq_one_letter_code
_entity_poly.pdbx_strand_id
1 'polypeptide(L)'
;MPKGGCKITNKNRKNLASTTGDKGPLTDEGHIILKCSKCRTPLTDIWVTQKEMPLKSKIKAKCWHCDGESSVVEVEGGMYLGITENSNIKDIEYLDSKYEGSIVTEQTVLVHTQRGG
;
A
#
# COMPACT_ATOMS: atom_id res chain seq x y z
N MET A 1 20.12 -37.00 -56.60
CA MET A 1 19.22 -35.99 -57.22
C MET A 1 18.03 -35.79 -56.28
N PRO A 2 17.44 -34.58 -56.09
CA PRO A 2 17.95 -33.23 -55.76
C PRO A 2 17.87 -32.95 -54.22
N LYS A 3 18.75 -32.15 -53.60
CA LYS A 3 18.75 -30.67 -53.38
C LYS A 3 17.53 -30.10 -52.63
N GLY A 4 17.80 -29.46 -51.49
CA GLY A 4 16.87 -28.54 -50.82
C GLY A 4 17.27 -28.24 -49.38
N GLY A 5 18.28 -27.39 -49.16
CA GLY A 5 18.59 -26.86 -47.83
C GLY A 5 17.66 -25.71 -47.46
N CYS A 6 17.47 -25.49 -46.16
CA CYS A 6 17.28 -24.15 -45.60
C CYS A 6 17.67 -24.15 -44.11
N LYS A 7 18.71 -23.38 -43.76
CA LYS A 7 19.05 -23.03 -42.38
C LYS A 7 18.17 -21.86 -41.97
N ILE A 8 17.53 -21.92 -40.80
CA ILE A 8 17.13 -20.73 -40.04
C ILE A 8 17.48 -20.94 -38.56
N THR A 9 18.42 -20.14 -38.10
CA THR A 9 18.74 -19.84 -36.70
C THR A 9 17.73 -18.84 -36.13
N ASN A 10 17.24 -19.02 -34.89
CA ASN A 10 16.96 -17.93 -33.95
C ASN A 10 16.57 -18.52 -32.58
N LYS A 11 17.35 -18.26 -31.52
CA LYS A 11 17.16 -17.21 -30.51
C LYS A 11 15.88 -17.34 -29.69
N ASN A 12 16.05 -17.22 -28.37
CA ASN A 12 15.06 -16.91 -27.35
C ASN A 12 13.94 -17.92 -27.12
N ARG A 13 14.10 -18.75 -26.08
CA ARG A 13 12.97 -18.99 -25.16
C ARG A 13 13.03 -17.97 -24.04
N LYS A 14 12.61 -16.76 -24.42
CA LYS A 14 12.06 -15.77 -23.50
C LYS A 14 10.72 -16.28 -22.97
N ASN A 15 10.45 -15.90 -21.74
CA ASN A 15 9.13 -15.50 -21.22
C ASN A 15 8.06 -16.59 -21.24
N LEU A 16 8.01 -17.31 -20.12
CA LEU A 16 6.74 -17.80 -19.60
C LEU A 16 5.90 -16.57 -19.23
N ALA A 17 5.08 -16.13 -20.18
CA ALA A 17 4.08 -15.10 -19.96
C ALA A 17 3.04 -15.65 -18.98
N SER A 18 3.08 -15.16 -17.75
CA SER A 18 1.96 -15.27 -16.82
C SER A 18 0.86 -14.34 -17.30
N THR A 19 -0.14 -14.92 -17.96
CA THR A 19 -1.45 -14.34 -18.21
C THR A 19 -2.21 -14.22 -16.89
N THR A 20 -2.29 -13.01 -16.33
CA THR A 20 -3.35 -12.60 -15.41
C THR A 20 -3.62 -11.13 -15.63
N GLY A 21 -4.89 -10.80 -15.85
CA GLY A 21 -5.39 -9.55 -16.41
C GLY A 21 -4.98 -8.27 -15.69
N ASP A 22 -5.20 -7.17 -16.41
CA ASP A 22 -4.93 -5.77 -16.08
C ASP A 22 -4.99 -5.46 -14.57
N LYS A 23 -3.82 -5.57 -13.94
CA LYS A 23 -3.48 -4.84 -12.72
C LYS A 23 -2.32 -3.96 -13.12
N GLY A 24 -2.59 -2.68 -13.40
CA GLY A 24 -1.51 -1.70 -13.45
C GLY A 24 -0.67 -1.84 -12.19
N PRO A 25 0.66 -1.76 -12.27
CA PRO A 25 1.48 -1.83 -11.07
C PRO A 25 1.03 -0.71 -10.13
N LEU A 26 0.61 -1.05 -8.91
CA LEU A 26 0.58 -0.06 -7.84
C LEU A 26 2.04 0.41 -7.73
N THR A 27 2.34 1.56 -8.31
CA THR A 27 3.65 2.17 -8.21
C THR A 27 3.82 2.60 -6.77
N ASP A 28 4.82 2.03 -6.10
CA ASP A 28 5.23 2.48 -4.78
C ASP A 28 5.86 3.85 -4.93
N GLU A 29 5.09 4.89 -4.62
CA GLU A 29 5.56 6.27 -4.67
C GLU A 29 6.07 6.74 -3.30
N GLY A 30 6.02 5.90 -2.28
CA GLY A 30 6.46 6.21 -0.94
C GLY A 30 5.82 5.29 0.09
N HIS A 31 6.63 4.92 1.08
CA HIS A 31 6.26 3.93 2.08
C HIS A 31 6.60 4.42 3.49
N ILE A 32 5.63 4.37 4.40
CA ILE A 32 5.77 4.86 5.77
C ILE A 32 5.31 3.79 6.76
N ILE A 33 6.26 3.25 7.53
CA ILE A 33 5.95 2.36 8.64
C ILE A 33 5.58 3.20 9.87
N LEU A 34 4.31 3.16 10.24
CA LEU A 34 3.79 3.85 11.41
C LEU A 34 4.11 3.03 12.68
N LYS A 35 4.78 3.68 13.64
CA LYS A 35 5.24 3.04 14.88
C LYS A 35 4.53 3.63 16.09
N CYS A 36 4.33 2.83 17.13
CA CYS A 36 3.85 3.33 18.41
C CYS A 36 4.84 4.32 19.02
N SER A 37 4.37 5.48 19.49
CA SER A 37 5.23 6.49 20.11
C SER A 37 5.79 6.05 21.46
N LYS A 38 5.12 5.09 22.13
CA LYS A 38 5.51 4.58 23.46
C LYS A 38 6.47 3.40 23.38
N CYS A 39 6.09 2.30 22.72
CA CYS A 39 6.89 1.07 22.67
C CYS A 39 7.66 0.88 21.35
N ARG A 40 7.51 1.80 20.38
CA ARG A 40 8.18 1.77 19.06
C ARG A 40 7.86 0.55 18.18
N THR A 41 6.92 -0.30 18.61
CA THR A 41 6.42 -1.43 17.82
C THR A 41 5.84 -0.93 16.48
N PRO A 42 6.19 -1.57 15.34
CA PRO A 42 5.55 -1.32 14.05
C PRO A 42 4.06 -1.68 14.13
N LEU A 43 3.19 -0.77 13.71
CA LEU A 43 1.74 -0.91 13.85
C LEU A 43 1.07 -1.18 12.51
N THR A 44 1.31 -0.32 11.54
CA THR A 44 0.72 -0.41 10.20
C THR A 44 1.70 0.15 9.20
N ASP A 45 1.59 -0.35 7.98
CA ASP A 45 2.30 0.20 6.85
C ASP A 45 1.41 1.11 6.02
N ILE A 46 1.98 2.17 5.46
CA ILE A 46 1.23 3.13 4.64
C ILE A 46 1.95 3.26 3.30
N TRP A 47 1.23 2.87 2.25
CA TRP A 47 1.69 2.92 0.87
C TRP A 47 1.01 4.08 0.17
N VAL A 48 1.78 5.02 -0.37
CA VAL A 48 1.24 6.08 -1.22
C VAL A 48 1.16 5.54 -2.65
N THR A 49 -0.06 5.42 -3.17
CA THR A 49 -0.33 4.76 -4.45
C THR A 49 -0.73 5.74 -5.56
N GLN A 50 -1.17 6.96 -5.21
CA GLN A 50 -1.61 7.98 -6.18
C GLN A 50 -1.30 9.40 -5.67
N LYS A 51 -0.06 9.89 -5.80
CA LYS A 51 0.32 11.24 -5.30
C LYS A 51 -0.48 12.40 -5.89
N GLU A 52 -0.97 12.25 -7.13
CA GLU A 52 -1.69 13.33 -7.82
C GLU A 52 -3.14 13.50 -7.35
N MET A 53 -3.67 12.56 -6.56
CA MET A 53 -5.03 12.67 -6.03
C MET A 53 -5.09 13.82 -4.99
N PRO A 54 -6.07 14.74 -5.08
CA PRO A 54 -6.21 15.87 -4.16
C PRO A 54 -6.83 15.44 -2.82
N LEU A 55 -6.24 14.42 -2.19
CA LEU A 55 -6.68 13.84 -0.92
C LEU A 55 -5.59 14.05 0.13
N LYS A 56 -5.96 14.61 1.28
CA LYS A 56 -5.08 14.73 2.45
C LYS A 56 -5.59 13.86 3.58
N SER A 57 -4.80 12.88 4.00
CA SER A 57 -5.17 11.92 5.03
C SER A 57 -4.33 12.13 6.28
N LYS A 58 -4.98 12.32 7.42
CA LYS A 58 -4.34 12.32 8.75
C LYS A 58 -4.52 10.95 9.37
N ILE A 59 -3.43 10.22 9.54
CA ILE A 59 -3.46 8.81 9.93
C ILE A 59 -2.85 8.66 11.32
N LYS A 60 -3.53 7.89 12.17
CA LYS A 60 -3.05 7.49 13.49
C LYS A 60 -3.32 6.01 13.71
N ALA A 61 -2.49 5.31 14.47
CA ALA A 61 -2.72 3.92 14.83
C ALA A 61 -2.72 3.70 16.34
N LYS A 62 -3.69 2.93 16.84
CA LYS A 62 -3.72 2.40 18.20
C LYS A 62 -2.83 1.17 18.29
N CYS A 63 -1.96 1.14 19.29
CA CYS A 63 -1.03 0.04 19.53
C CYS A 63 -1.72 -1.09 20.28
N TRP A 64 -1.69 -2.29 19.69
CA TRP A 64 -2.19 -3.51 20.34
C TRP A 64 -1.35 -3.97 21.54
N HIS A 65 -0.11 -3.49 21.66
CA HIS A 65 0.87 -4.04 22.62
C HIS A 65 0.93 -3.29 23.96
N CYS A 66 0.81 -1.96 23.97
CA CYS A 66 1.08 -1.15 25.17
C CYS A 66 0.01 -0.10 25.50
N ASP A 67 -1.18 -0.25 24.89
CA ASP A 67 -2.31 0.69 24.90
C ASP A 67 -1.95 2.13 24.48
N GLY A 68 -0.75 2.31 23.93
CA GLY A 68 -0.32 3.57 23.36
C GLY A 68 -0.83 3.77 21.93
N GLU A 69 -0.32 4.81 21.30
CA GLU A 69 -0.70 5.20 19.94
C GLU A 69 0.52 5.70 19.18
N SER A 70 0.41 5.75 17.85
CA SER A 70 1.39 6.44 17.02
C SER A 70 1.22 7.95 17.09
N SER A 71 2.25 8.68 16.66
CA SER A 71 2.08 10.05 16.20
C SER A 71 1.17 10.09 14.96
N VAL A 72 0.53 11.24 14.75
CA VAL A 72 -0.23 11.49 13.52
C VAL A 72 0.75 11.67 12.36
N VAL A 73 0.47 11.02 11.23
CA VAL A 73 1.18 11.22 9.97
C VAL A 73 0.20 11.78 8.96
N GLU A 74 0.62 12.80 8.24
CA GLU A 74 -0.14 13.37 7.13
C GLU A 74 0.37 12.79 5.81
N VAL A 75 -0.55 12.30 4.99
CA VAL A 75 -0.27 11.70 3.67
C VAL A 75 -1.10 12.43 2.63
N GLU A 76 -0.44 12.87 1.57
CA GLU A 76 -1.10 13.46 0.41
C GLU A 76 -1.18 12.42 -0.72
N GLY A 77 -2.32 12.36 -1.39
CA GLY A 77 -2.62 11.39 -2.42
C GLY A 77 -3.44 10.19 -1.94
N GLY A 78 -3.73 9.29 -2.89
CA GLY A 78 -4.33 8.00 -2.62
C GLY A 78 -3.35 7.11 -1.85
N MET A 79 -3.87 6.38 -0.87
CA MET A 79 -3.07 5.55 0.03
C MET A 79 -3.66 4.15 0.21
N TYR A 80 -2.81 3.21 0.60
CA TYR A 80 -3.19 1.86 1.02
C TYR A 80 -2.57 1.57 2.40
N LEU A 81 -3.39 1.03 3.30
CA LEU A 81 -2.97 0.63 4.65
C LEU A 81 -2.63 -0.87 4.65
N GLY A 82 -1.36 -1.17 4.87
CA GLY A 82 -0.79 -2.51 4.93
C GLY A 82 -0.52 -2.99 6.35
N ILE A 83 -0.36 -4.31 6.49
CA ILE A 83 0.09 -4.94 7.72
C ILE A 83 1.62 -4.88 7.84
N THR A 84 2.15 -5.15 9.03
CA THR A 84 3.60 -5.29 9.26
C THR A 84 3.89 -6.71 9.76
N GLU A 85 5.16 -7.10 9.82
CA GLU A 85 5.58 -8.42 10.32
C GLU A 85 5.05 -8.74 11.74
N ASN A 86 4.80 -7.72 12.56
CA ASN A 86 4.42 -7.88 13.97
C ASN A 86 2.99 -7.45 14.27
N SER A 87 2.24 -6.95 13.28
CA SER A 87 0.97 -6.29 13.50
C SER A 87 0.04 -6.41 12.30
N ASN A 88 -1.20 -6.82 12.58
CA ASN A 88 -2.30 -6.85 11.62
C ASN A 88 -3.26 -5.67 11.86
N ILE A 89 -3.98 -5.29 10.82
CA ILE A 89 -5.08 -4.32 10.94
C ILE A 89 -6.32 -5.07 11.42
N LYS A 90 -6.87 -4.65 12.56
CA LYS A 90 -8.12 -5.18 13.11
C LYS A 90 -9.32 -4.43 12.56
N ASP A 91 -9.21 -3.09 12.54
CA ASP A 91 -10.28 -2.20 12.12
C ASP A 91 -9.71 -0.86 11.65
N ILE A 92 -10.49 -0.16 10.83
CA ILE A 92 -10.16 1.17 10.29
C ILE A 92 -11.36 2.07 10.51
N GLU A 93 -11.19 3.06 11.38
CA GLU A 93 -12.22 4.04 11.71
C GLU A 93 -11.94 5.37 10.98
N TYR A 94 -12.96 5.92 10.32
CA TYR A 94 -12.89 7.22 9.67
C TYR A 94 -13.57 8.25 10.57
N LEU A 95 -12.78 9.07 11.23
CA LEU A 95 -13.25 9.99 12.27
C LEU A 95 -13.85 11.27 11.69
N ASP A 96 -13.28 11.76 10.59
CA ASP A 96 -13.71 12.97 9.92
C ASP A 96 -13.40 12.89 8.43
N SER A 97 -14.22 13.52 7.59
CA SER A 97 -14.04 13.57 6.14
C SER A 97 -14.64 14.85 5.56
N LYS A 98 -13.85 15.58 4.78
CA LYS A 98 -14.29 16.74 4.02
C LYS A 98 -14.43 16.39 2.55
N TYR A 99 -15.44 16.99 1.93
CA TYR A 99 -15.79 16.75 0.54
C TYR A 99 -15.81 18.07 -0.24
N GLU A 100 -15.31 18.03 -1.47
CA GLU A 100 -15.53 19.06 -2.47
C GLU A 100 -16.33 18.43 -3.62
N GLY A 101 -17.62 18.79 -3.70
CA GLY A 101 -18.56 18.12 -4.59
C GLY A 101 -18.77 16.66 -4.20
N SER A 102 -18.32 15.73 -5.04
CA SER A 102 -18.43 14.28 -4.81
C SER A 102 -17.10 13.61 -4.46
N ILE A 103 -16.04 14.39 -4.23
CA ILE A 103 -14.68 13.89 -4.00
C ILE A 103 -14.29 14.18 -2.55
N VAL A 104 -13.70 13.20 -1.86
CA VAL A 104 -13.09 13.39 -0.54
C VAL A 104 -11.77 14.13 -0.72
N THR A 105 -11.60 15.25 -0.03
CA THR A 105 -10.39 16.07 -0.09
C THR A 105 -9.56 16.02 1.18
N GLU A 106 -10.20 15.79 2.33
CA GLU A 106 -9.51 15.56 3.60
C GLU A 106 -10.16 14.41 4.36
N GLN A 107 -9.38 13.61 5.06
CA GLN A 107 -9.90 12.58 5.96
C GLN A 107 -8.99 12.35 7.16
N THR A 108 -9.58 11.97 8.29
CA THR A 108 -8.86 11.51 9.48
C THR A 108 -9.14 10.03 9.71
N VAL A 109 -8.09 9.22 9.71
CA VAL A 109 -8.17 7.76 9.79
C VAL A 109 -7.49 7.28 11.06
N LEU A 110 -8.22 6.47 11.85
CA LEU A 110 -7.73 5.79 13.02
C LEU A 110 -7.65 4.29 12.76
N VAL A 111 -6.44 3.75 12.75
CA VAL A 111 -6.18 2.34 12.52
C VAL A 111 -6.09 1.61 13.85
N HIS A 112 -6.97 0.63 14.05
CA HIS A 112 -6.90 -0.27 15.19
C HIS A 112 -6.08 -1.49 14.80
N THR A 113 -4.97 -1.71 15.50
CA THR A 113 -4.10 -2.85 15.23
C THR A 113 -4.35 -4.01 16.18
N GLN A 114 -3.88 -5.19 15.79
CA GLN A 114 -3.81 -6.39 16.63
C GLN A 114 -2.50 -7.13 16.38
N ARG A 115 -2.14 -8.04 17.29
CA ARG A 115 -0.92 -8.84 17.20
C ARG A 115 -0.85 -9.59 15.86
N GLY A 116 0.27 -9.43 15.15
CA GLY A 116 0.63 -10.22 13.97
C GLY A 116 0.98 -11.66 14.36
N GLY A 117 0.68 -12.62 13.47
CA GLY A 117 0.92 -14.05 13.66
C GLY A 117 2.08 -14.56 12.82
#